data_AF-A0A0U1NP20-F1
#
_entry.id   AF-A0A0U1NP20-F1
#
_cell.length_a   1.000
_cell.length_b   1.000
_cell.length_c   1.000
_cell.angle_alpha   90.00
_cell.angle_beta   90.00
_cell.angle_gamma   90.00
#
_symmetry.space_group_name_H-M   'P 1'
#
loop_
_entity.id
_entity.type
_entity.pdbx_description
1 polymer ?
#
loop_
_entity_poly.entity_id
_entity_poly.type
_entity_poly.pdbx_seq_one_letter_code
_entity_poly.pdbx_strand_id
1 'polypeptide(L)'
;MPDGGSARCDFPGGSAEELYDSIMKVLALPDDMRLFMCHDYGPNGRDIQWETTVADEKANNIHVGGDKTREDFIKFRTERDAQLAMPKLIIPSLQVNMRAGEVPTDKDGNPMLKVPVNGL
;
A
#
# COMPACT_ATOMS: atom_id res chain seq x y z
N MET A 1 -1.04 10.45 -0.13
CA MET A 1 -0.43 11.78 -0.11
C MET A 1 0.39 11.86 -1.38
N PRO A 2 0.27 12.95 -2.15
CA PRO A 2 0.92 13.03 -3.46
C PRO A 2 2.42 12.75 -3.42
N ASP A 3 3.11 13.20 -2.37
CA ASP A 3 4.54 12.99 -2.14
C ASP A 3 4.92 11.60 -1.59
N GLY A 4 3.95 10.83 -1.11
CA GLY A 4 4.12 9.43 -0.70
C GLY A 4 3.94 8.43 -1.86
N GLY A 5 3.33 8.87 -2.96
CA GLY A 5 3.17 8.07 -4.17
C GLY A 5 2.13 6.95 -4.02
N SER A 6 2.56 5.70 -4.15
CA SER A 6 1.70 4.50 -4.23
C SER A 6 2.25 3.35 -3.37
N ALA A 7 1.37 2.43 -2.99
CA ALA A 7 1.72 1.23 -2.25
C ALA A 7 2.58 0.24 -3.07
N ARG A 8 3.15 -0.74 -2.38
CA ARG A 8 3.86 -1.90 -2.98
C ARG A 8 2.86 -2.91 -3.57
N CYS A 9 3.29 -3.69 -4.56
CA CYS A 9 2.47 -4.69 -5.26
C CYS A 9 3.05 -6.12 -5.20
N ASP A 10 4.05 -6.38 -4.37
CA ASP A 10 4.78 -7.65 -4.30
C ASP A 10 4.30 -8.62 -3.20
N PHE A 11 3.17 -8.32 -2.56
CA PHE A 11 2.47 -9.33 -1.75
C PHE A 11 1.88 -10.42 -2.65
N PRO A 12 1.65 -11.65 -2.14
CA PRO A 12 1.03 -12.70 -2.94
C PRO A 12 -0.31 -12.26 -3.57
N GLY A 13 -0.39 -12.33 -4.89
CA GLY A 13 -1.55 -11.86 -5.67
C GLY A 13 -1.58 -10.36 -5.97
N GLY A 14 -0.58 -9.59 -5.55
CA GLY A 14 -0.43 -8.18 -5.92
C GLY A 14 0.04 -8.00 -7.37
N SER A 15 -0.37 -6.90 -7.99
CA SER A 15 -0.03 -6.55 -9.37
C SER A 15 0.11 -5.04 -9.54
N ALA A 16 1.22 -4.58 -10.11
CA ALA A 16 1.42 -3.16 -10.45
C ALA A 16 0.43 -2.69 -11.52
N GLU A 17 0.08 -3.59 -12.45
CA GLU A 17 -0.92 -3.34 -13.48
C GLU A 17 -2.30 -3.08 -12.88
N GLU A 18 -2.77 -4.01 -12.04
CA GLU A 18 -4.08 -3.89 -11.39
C GLU A 18 -4.14 -2.68 -10.44
N LEU A 19 -3.03 -2.38 -9.76
CA LEU A 19 -2.95 -1.20 -8.90
C LEU A 19 -3.09 0.08 -9.73
N TYR A 20 -2.39 0.21 -10.86
CA TYR A 20 -2.52 1.38 -11.73
C TYR A 20 -3.96 1.55 -12.20
N ASP A 21 -4.55 0.49 -12.75
CA ASP A 21 -5.91 0.52 -13.28
C ASP A 21 -6.94 0.86 -12.18
N SER A 22 -6.68 0.41 -10.94
CA SER A 22 -7.50 0.76 -9.78
C SER A 22 -7.34 2.22 -9.33
N ILE A 23 -6.10 2.75 -9.32
CA ILE A 23 -5.85 4.15 -9.01
C ILE A 23 -6.53 5.05 -10.04
N MET A 24 -6.44 4.72 -11.34
CA MET A 24 -7.10 5.51 -12.39
C MET A 24 -8.63 5.54 -12.23
N LYS A 25 -9.26 4.46 -11.76
CA LYS A 25 -10.69 4.46 -11.42
C LYS A 25 -11.01 5.44 -10.28
N VAL A 26 -10.17 5.49 -9.24
CA VAL A 26 -10.32 6.44 -8.13
C VAL A 26 -10.08 7.87 -8.60
N LEU A 27 -9.06 8.11 -9.42
CA LEU A 27 -8.77 9.44 -9.96
C LEU A 27 -9.80 9.88 -11.02
N ALA A 28 -10.64 9.00 -11.54
CA ALA A 28 -11.77 9.40 -12.38
C ALA A 28 -12.95 10.05 -11.60
N LEU A 29 -12.89 10.04 -10.26
CA LEU A 29 -13.87 10.71 -9.40
C LEU A 29 -13.77 12.26 -9.49
N PRO A 30 -14.76 13.01 -8.94
CA PRO A 30 -14.71 14.48 -8.93
C PRO A 30 -13.43 15.02 -8.29
N ASP A 31 -12.94 16.13 -8.83
CA ASP A 31 -11.65 16.72 -8.45
C ASP A 31 -11.60 17.16 -6.99
N ASP A 32 -12.72 17.62 -6.43
CA ASP A 32 -12.87 18.04 -5.02
C ASP A 32 -13.12 16.86 -4.05
N MET A 33 -13.23 15.63 -4.57
CA MET A 33 -13.42 14.44 -3.74
C MET A 33 -12.21 14.24 -2.83
N ARG A 34 -12.48 14.19 -1.52
CA ARG A 34 -11.48 13.93 -0.49
C ARG A 34 -11.08 12.46 -0.50
N LEU A 35 -9.77 12.22 -0.47
CA LEU A 35 -9.17 10.90 -0.36
C LEU A 35 -8.46 10.81 0.99
N PHE A 36 -8.81 9.77 1.76
CA PHE A 36 -8.22 9.52 3.06
C PHE A 36 -7.20 8.39 2.98
N MET A 37 -5.98 8.67 3.40
CA MET A 37 -4.86 7.74 3.28
C MET A 37 -4.87 6.73 4.42
N CYS A 38 -4.64 5.47 4.09
CA CYS A 38 -4.48 4.41 5.09
C CYS A 38 -3.15 4.54 5.85
N HIS A 39 -2.10 5.04 5.21
CA HIS A 39 -0.78 5.24 5.81
C HIS A 39 -0.14 6.53 5.29
N ASP A 40 0.63 7.18 6.16
CA ASP A 40 1.54 8.26 5.80
C ASP A 40 2.86 8.08 6.54
N TYR A 41 3.97 8.28 5.82
CA TYR A 41 5.32 8.03 6.32
C TYR A 41 6.11 9.32 6.58
N GLY A 42 5.49 10.50 6.43
CA GLY A 42 6.13 11.80 6.68
C GLY A 42 7.45 12.00 5.92
N PRO A 43 7.48 11.80 4.57
CA PRO A 43 8.71 11.92 3.80
C PRO A 43 9.38 13.29 4.02
N ASN A 44 10.71 13.32 4.05
CA ASN A 44 11.50 14.53 4.34
C ASN A 44 11.25 15.16 5.73
N GLY A 45 10.66 14.41 6.67
CA GLY A 45 10.42 14.88 8.04
C GLY A 45 9.28 15.88 8.17
N ARG A 46 8.38 15.95 7.18
CA ARG A 46 7.16 16.75 7.31
C ARG A 46 6.19 16.17 8.34
N ASP A 47 5.26 17.00 8.80
CA ASP A 47 4.15 16.56 9.64
C ASP A 47 3.28 15.50 8.94
N ILE A 48 2.66 14.64 9.74
CA ILE A 48 1.77 13.58 9.27
C ILE A 48 0.50 14.18 8.65
N GLN A 49 0.13 13.65 7.50
CA GLN A 49 -1.05 14.01 6.74
C GLN A 49 -1.83 12.75 6.38
N TRP A 50 -3.14 12.85 6.29
CA TRP A 50 -4.02 11.70 6.03
C TRP A 50 -5.10 12.00 4.99
N GLU A 51 -5.10 13.21 4.43
CA GLU A 51 -6.17 13.70 3.58
C GLU A 51 -5.58 14.51 2.41
N THR A 52 -6.10 14.24 1.21
CA THR A 52 -5.77 14.93 -0.05
C THR A 52 -7.03 14.99 -0.91
N THR A 53 -6.96 15.59 -2.09
CA THR A 53 -8.04 15.55 -3.08
C THR A 53 -7.66 14.71 -4.30
N VAL A 54 -8.65 14.34 -5.11
CA VAL A 54 -8.42 13.72 -6.43
C VAL A 54 -7.61 14.67 -7.33
N ALA A 55 -7.92 15.97 -7.32
CA ALA A 55 -7.16 16.97 -8.08
C ALA A 55 -5.68 16.99 -7.70
N ASP A 56 -5.38 16.99 -6.40
CA ASP A 56 -4.01 17.03 -5.90
C ASP A 56 -3.22 15.76 -6.24
N GLU A 57 -3.84 14.58 -6.15
CA GLU A 57 -3.20 13.32 -6.54
C GLU A 57 -2.96 13.25 -8.06
N LYS A 58 -3.92 13.70 -8.89
CA LYS A 58 -3.72 13.81 -10.36
C LYS A 58 -2.55 14.71 -10.71
N ALA A 59 -2.45 15.88 -10.07
CA ALA A 59 -1.43 16.85 -10.42
C ALA A 59 -0.05 16.47 -9.86
N ASN A 60 -0.01 16.01 -8.61
CA ASN A 60 1.23 16.03 -7.82
C ASN A 60 1.70 14.65 -7.38
N ASN A 61 0.97 13.56 -7.64
CA ASN A 61 1.42 12.25 -7.20
C ASN A 61 2.76 11.86 -7.86
N ILE A 62 3.75 11.58 -7.04
CA ILE A 62 5.11 11.33 -7.53
C ILE A 62 5.25 10.03 -8.33
N HIS A 63 4.27 9.12 -8.29
CA HIS A 63 4.29 7.84 -9.02
C HIS A 63 3.27 7.79 -10.17
N VAL A 64 2.09 8.40 -10.03
CA VAL A 64 1.00 8.32 -11.04
C VAL A 64 0.52 9.68 -11.56
N GLY A 65 0.89 10.79 -10.92
CA GLY A 65 0.40 12.12 -11.25
C GLY A 65 1.21 12.79 -12.37
N GLY A 66 0.65 13.86 -12.92
CA GLY A 66 1.16 14.57 -14.08
C GLY A 66 1.05 13.72 -15.34
N ASP A 67 2.12 13.68 -16.13
CA ASP A 67 2.15 13.00 -17.43
C ASP A 67 2.67 11.55 -17.37
N LYS A 68 2.70 10.93 -16.18
CA LYS A 68 3.23 9.57 -16.01
C LYS A 68 2.31 8.55 -16.67
N THR A 69 2.89 7.70 -17.52
CA THR A 69 2.13 6.68 -18.23
C THR A 69 1.94 5.42 -17.37
N ARG A 70 1.02 4.54 -17.80
CA ARG A 70 0.85 3.19 -17.23
C ARG A 70 2.14 2.40 -17.26
N GLU A 71 2.87 2.46 -18.37
CA GLU A 71 4.12 1.73 -18.58
C GLU A 71 5.23 2.24 -17.64
N ASP A 72 5.34 3.56 -17.50
CA ASP A 72 6.28 4.18 -16.54
C ASP A 72 6.00 3.71 -15.12
N PHE A 73 4.72 3.71 -14.72
CA PHE A 73 4.31 3.27 -13.38
C PHE A 73 4.64 1.80 -13.14
N ILE A 74 4.31 0.90 -14.07
CA ILE A 74 4.55 -0.55 -13.90
C ILE A 74 6.04 -0.83 -13.76
N LYS A 75 6.86 -0.23 -14.62
CA LYS A 75 8.32 -0.38 -14.57
C LYS A 75 8.85 0.11 -13.23
N PHE A 76 8.55 1.36 -12.87
CA PHE A 76 8.96 1.97 -11.62
C PHE A 76 8.55 1.13 -10.40
N ARG A 77 7.27 0.70 -10.36
CA ARG A 77 6.71 -0.01 -9.21
C ARG A 77 7.35 -1.37 -9.03
N THR A 78 7.55 -2.11 -10.12
CA THR A 78 8.20 -3.43 -10.13
C THR A 78 9.66 -3.33 -9.68
N GLU A 79 10.41 -2.36 -10.23
CA GLU A 79 11.82 -2.14 -9.84
C GLU A 79 11.94 -1.72 -8.37
N ARG A 80 11.04 -0.86 -7.90
CA ARG A 80 11.05 -0.39 -6.51
C ARG A 80 10.66 -1.50 -5.53
N ASP A 81 9.68 -2.32 -5.87
CA ASP A 81 9.24 -3.43 -5.01
C ASP A 81 10.35 -4.45 -4.76
N ALA A 82 11.15 -4.77 -5.78
CA ALA A 82 12.30 -5.66 -5.67
C ALA A 82 13.37 -5.19 -4.65
N GLN A 83 13.34 -3.92 -4.25
CA GLN A 83 14.26 -3.33 -3.28
C GLN A 83 13.68 -3.25 -1.86
N LEU A 84 12.39 -3.57 -1.66
CA LEU A 84 11.73 -3.40 -0.37
C LEU A 84 11.91 -4.64 0.51
N ALA A 85 12.31 -4.40 1.76
CA ALA A 85 12.27 -5.43 2.79
C ALA A 85 10.81 -5.83 3.12
N MET A 86 10.64 -7.03 3.66
CA MET A 86 9.36 -7.47 4.21
C MET A 86 8.92 -6.56 5.37
N PRO A 87 7.63 -6.18 5.46
CA PRO A 87 7.15 -5.39 6.60
C PRO A 87 7.31 -6.17 7.91
N LYS A 88 7.78 -5.49 8.96
CA LYS A 88 8.13 -6.10 10.25
C LYS A 88 7.01 -6.95 10.86
N LEU A 89 5.75 -6.56 10.62
CA LEU A 89 4.57 -7.20 11.19
C LEU A 89 3.79 -8.04 10.17
N ILE A 90 4.34 -8.36 8.99
CA ILE A 90 3.54 -9.06 7.96
C ILE A 90 3.00 -10.41 8.45
N ILE A 91 3.85 -11.27 9.03
CA ILE A 91 3.48 -12.59 9.53
C ILE A 91 2.42 -12.54 10.64
N PRO A 92 2.58 -11.73 11.72
CA PRO A 92 1.54 -11.63 12.74
C PRO A 92 0.25 -11.00 12.20
N SER A 93 0.35 -9.92 11.42
CA SER A 93 -0.83 -9.22 10.90
C SER A 93 -1.66 -10.10 9.97
N LEU A 94 -1.05 -10.83 9.03
CA LEU A 94 -1.81 -11.69 8.12
C LEU A 94 -2.58 -12.78 8.88
N GLN A 95 -1.97 -13.42 9.88
CA GLN A 95 -2.63 -14.46 10.68
C GLN A 95 -3.88 -13.94 11.39
N VAL A 96 -3.83 -12.73 11.93
CA VAL A 96 -4.98 -12.14 12.65
C VAL A 96 -6.01 -11.58 11.66
N ASN A 97 -5.56 -10.86 10.63
CA ASN A 97 -6.43 -10.15 9.70
C ASN A 97 -7.22 -11.11 8.78
N MET A 98 -6.63 -12.25 8.40
CA MET A 98 -7.36 -13.28 7.64
C MET A 98 -8.50 -13.94 8.44
N ARG A 99 -8.54 -13.71 9.76
CA ARG A 99 -9.57 -14.19 10.70
C ARG A 99 -10.42 -13.04 11.25
N ALA A 100 -10.56 -11.96 10.48
CA ALA A 100 -11.34 -10.78 10.87
C ALA A 100 -10.94 -10.16 12.23
N GLY A 101 -9.68 -10.31 12.65
CA GLY A 101 -9.17 -9.79 13.92
C GLY A 101 -9.05 -10.83 15.03
N GLU A 102 -9.48 -12.07 14.82
CA GLU A 102 -9.36 -13.13 15.82
C GLU A 102 -7.92 -13.61 15.94
N VAL A 103 -7.39 -13.58 17.17
CA VAL A 103 -6.04 -14.05 17.47
C VAL A 103 -6.06 -15.59 17.56
N PRO A 104 -5.25 -16.32 16.77
CA PRO A 104 -5.21 -17.77 16.84
C PRO A 104 -4.75 -18.26 18.21
N THR A 105 -5.25 -19.42 18.63
CA THR A 105 -4.85 -20.08 19.87
C THR A 105 -4.07 -21.37 19.61
N ASP A 106 -3.28 -21.78 20.60
CA ASP A 106 -2.75 -23.14 20.69
C ASP A 106 -3.85 -24.14 21.10
N LYS A 107 -3.46 -25.41 21.25
CA LYS A 107 -4.35 -26.51 21.65
C LYS A 107 -4.93 -26.37 23.07
N ASP A 108 -4.28 -25.55 23.91
CA ASP A 108 -4.66 -25.32 25.31
C ASP A 108 -5.47 -24.01 25.46
N GLY A 109 -5.69 -23.29 24.35
CA GLY A 109 -6.47 -22.05 24.29
C GLY A 109 -5.64 -20.78 24.49
N ASN A 110 -4.31 -20.86 24.59
CA ASN A 110 -3.47 -19.66 24.75
C ASN A 110 -3.27 -18.96 23.40
N PRO A 111 -3.29 -17.62 23.32
CA PRO A 111 -2.95 -16.88 22.10
C PRO A 111 -1.56 -17.24 21.58
N MET A 112 -1.46 -17.65 20.31
CA MET A 112 -0.21 -18.08 19.70
C MET A 112 -0.13 -17.70 18.22
N LEU A 113 0.98 -17.07 17.83
CA LEU A 113 1.32 -16.77 16.45
C LEU A 113 2.37 -17.76 15.94
N LYS A 114 2.23 -18.21 14.69
CA LYS A 114 3.21 -19.08 14.04
C LYS A 114 4.16 -18.23 13.20
N VAL A 115 5.47 -18.44 13.34
CA VAL A 115 6.48 -17.77 12.52
C VAL A 115 7.17 -18.82 11.65
N PRO A 116 6.94 -18.81 10.32
CA PRO A 116 7.68 -19.67 9.40
C PRO A 116 9.18 -19.38 9.45
N VAL A 117 10.01 -20.42 9.49
CA VAL A 117 11.47 -20.29 9.45
C VAL A 117 11.94 -20.52 8.02
N ASN A 118 12.72 -19.58 7.47
CA ASN A 118 13.17 -19.57 6.06
C ASN A 118 12.02 -19.66 5.03
N GLY A 119 10.83 -19.21 5.43
CA GLY A 119 9.65 -19.14 4.58
C GLY A 119 8.89 -17.86 4.86
N LEU A 120 8.01 -17.51 3.91
CA LEU A 120 7.01 -16.48 4.07
C LEU A 120 5.62 -17.12 3.96
#